data_AF-A0A176SYJ6-F1
#
_entry.id   AF-A0A176SYJ6-F1
#
_cell.length_a   1.000
_cell.length_b   1.000
_cell.length_c   1.000
_cell.angle_alpha   90.00
_cell.angle_beta   90.00
_cell.angle_gamma   90.00
#
_symmetry.space_group_name_H-M   'P 1'
#
loop_
_entity.id
_entity.type
_entity.pdbx_description
1 polymer ?
#
loop_
_entity_poly.entity_id
_entity_poly.type
_entity_poly.pdbx_seq_one_letter_code
_entity_poly.pdbx_strand_id
1 'polypeptide(L)'
;MIVNLSNVIESIDITKIENGVFPNLYKVDEKIVSDFTKLFRQQGWMIGFNWSSWDEGRSILRNKEFDYSTIDLETKRKLLTAIFRNDRFCNGALESSLNSGVIINILKSF
;
A
#
# COMPACT_ATOMS: atom_id res chain seq x y z
N MET A 1 19.03 -6.60 -5.77
CA MET A 1 18.33 -6.13 -6.99
C MET A 1 17.53 -4.89 -6.60
N ILE A 2 17.70 -3.78 -7.32
CA ILE A 2 16.92 -2.55 -7.11
C ILE A 2 15.51 -2.81 -7.66
N VAL A 3 14.47 -2.48 -6.89
CA VAL A 3 13.08 -2.60 -7.32
C VAL A 3 12.60 -1.21 -7.75
N ASN A 4 12.01 -1.12 -8.93
CA ASN A 4 11.52 0.14 -9.49
C ASN A 4 10.02 0.32 -9.15
N LEU A 5 9.62 1.55 -8.80
CA LEU A 5 8.23 1.93 -8.55
C LEU A 5 7.30 1.56 -9.71
N SER A 6 7.67 1.89 -10.95
CA SER A 6 6.89 1.60 -12.15
C SER A 6 6.63 0.11 -12.30
N ASN A 7 7.66 -0.73 -12.07
CA ASN A 7 7.52 -2.19 -12.17
C ASN A 7 6.59 -2.76 -11.09
N VAL A 8 6.61 -2.19 -9.88
CA VAL A 8 5.70 -2.62 -8.79
C VAL A 8 4.26 -2.21 -9.12
N ILE A 9 4.04 -0.98 -9.59
CA ILE A 9 2.72 -0.52 -10.03
C ILE A 9 2.18 -1.40 -11.15
N GLU A 10 2.98 -1.64 -12.19
CA GLU A 10 2.63 -2.48 -13.32
C GLU A 10 2.30 -3.91 -12.89
N SER A 11 3.11 -4.51 -12.01
CA SER A 11 2.83 -5.86 -11.49
C SER A 11 1.50 -5.92 -10.75
N ILE A 12 1.19 -4.91 -9.92
CA ILE A 12 -0.09 -4.86 -9.20
C ILE A 12 -1.26 -4.64 -10.17
N ASP A 13 -1.10 -3.79 -11.18
CA ASP A 13 -2.13 -3.52 -12.19
C ASP A 13 -2.42 -4.73 -13.08
N ILE A 14 -1.39 -5.41 -13.59
CA ILE A 14 -1.54 -6.64 -14.38
C ILE A 14 -2.30 -7.68 -13.56
N THR A 15 -1.89 -7.91 -12.31
CA THR A 15 -2.57 -8.86 -11.45
C THR A 15 -4.00 -8.44 -11.13
N LYS A 16 -4.33 -7.15 -11.09
CA LYS A 16 -5.74 -6.71 -10.98
C LYS A 16 -6.56 -7.00 -12.25
N ILE A 17 -6.00 -6.76 -13.43
CA ILE A 17 -6.67 -6.93 -14.72
C ILE A 17 -6.91 -8.40 -15.04
N GLU A 18 -5.91 -9.26 -14.85
CA GLU A 18 -6.02 -10.71 -15.08
C GLU A 18 -7.12 -11.36 -14.23
N ASN A 19 -7.44 -10.77 -13.08
CA ASN A 19 -8.33 -11.35 -12.09
C ASN A 19 -9.75 -10.74 -12.08
N GLY A 20 -10.15 -10.07 -13.17
CA GLY A 20 -11.38 -9.28 -13.34
C GLY A 20 -12.76 -9.92 -13.10
N VAL A 21 -12.89 -10.96 -12.27
CA VAL A 21 -14.17 -11.67 -12.02
C VAL A 21 -14.47 -11.96 -10.54
N PHE A 22 -13.49 -12.05 -9.62
CA PHE A 22 -13.77 -12.43 -8.22
C PHE A 22 -12.92 -11.68 -7.15
N PRO A 23 -13.34 -10.49 -6.71
CA PRO A 23 -12.63 -9.68 -5.70
C PRO A 23 -12.40 -10.40 -4.35
N ASN A 24 -13.26 -11.37 -4.02
CA ASN A 24 -13.28 -12.05 -2.72
C ASN A 24 -12.44 -13.35 -2.67
N LEU A 25 -11.83 -13.76 -3.78
CA LEU A 25 -11.01 -14.98 -3.88
C LEU A 25 -9.53 -14.68 -4.15
N TYR A 26 -9.14 -13.40 -4.21
CA TYR A 26 -7.81 -12.99 -4.61
C TYR A 26 -6.85 -12.87 -3.43
N LYS A 27 -5.65 -13.41 -3.64
CA LYS A 27 -4.47 -13.28 -2.79
C LYS A 27 -3.35 -12.67 -3.64
N VAL A 28 -2.85 -11.48 -3.29
CA VAL A 28 -1.68 -10.90 -3.98
C VAL A 28 -0.49 -11.87 -3.92
N ASP A 29 0.20 -11.97 -5.04
CA ASP A 29 1.37 -12.84 -5.17
C ASP A 29 2.45 -12.45 -4.14
N GLU A 30 3.08 -13.45 -3.52
CA GLU A 30 4.13 -13.25 -2.52
C GLU A 30 5.31 -12.42 -3.06
N LYS A 31 5.59 -12.51 -4.36
CA LYS A 31 6.59 -11.70 -5.05
C LYS A 31 6.19 -10.22 -5.07
N ILE A 32 4.92 -9.89 -5.28
CA ILE A 32 4.44 -8.49 -5.24
C ILE A 32 4.57 -7.94 -3.81
N VAL A 33 4.19 -8.73 -2.79
CA VAL A 33 4.39 -8.35 -1.38
C VAL A 33 5.87 -8.13 -1.07
N SER A 34 6.74 -9.03 -1.55
CA SER A 34 8.19 -8.96 -1.38
C SER A 34 8.79 -7.73 -2.07
N ASP A 35 8.39 -7.46 -3.31
CA ASP A 35 8.92 -6.36 -4.11
C ASP A 35 8.43 -5.00 -3.62
N PHE A 36 7.16 -4.88 -3.21
CA PHE A 36 6.66 -3.70 -2.50
C PHE A 36 7.44 -3.47 -1.20
N THR A 37 7.68 -4.51 -0.40
CA THR A 37 8.44 -4.41 0.85
C THR A 37 9.87 -3.93 0.61
N LYS A 38 10.54 -4.44 -0.44
CA LYS A 38 11.87 -3.98 -0.85
C LYS A 38 11.84 -2.53 -1.30
N LEU A 39 10.87 -2.14 -2.15
CA LEU A 39 10.70 -0.77 -2.62
C LEU A 39 10.51 0.19 -1.45
N PHE A 40 9.59 -0.12 -0.53
CA PHE A 40 9.30 0.70 0.65
C PHE A 40 10.55 0.96 1.50
N ARG A 41 11.39 -0.07 1.68
CA ARG A 41 12.68 0.04 2.40
C ARG A 41 13.72 0.82 1.60
N GLN A 42 13.85 0.54 0.30
CA GLN A 42 14.81 1.19 -0.61
C GLN A 42 14.59 2.69 -0.70
N GLN A 43 13.32 3.11 -0.76
CA GLN A 43 12.95 4.52 -0.87
C GLN A 43 13.04 5.31 0.44
N GLY A 44 13.29 4.63 1.57
CA GLY A 44 13.33 5.28 2.88
C GLY A 44 12.00 5.93 3.27
N TRP A 45 10.86 5.40 2.79
CA TRP A 45 9.54 5.99 3.06
C TRP A 45 9.05 5.79 4.50
N MET A 46 9.70 4.93 5.27
CA MET A 46 9.37 4.73 6.68
C MET A 46 9.68 5.99 7.48
N ILE A 47 8.66 6.57 8.10
CA ILE A 47 8.82 7.73 8.98
C ILE A 47 8.36 7.44 10.41
N GLY A 48 8.94 8.14 11.38
CA GLY A 48 8.60 8.02 12.79
C GLY A 48 7.48 8.98 13.17
N PHE A 49 6.35 8.45 13.67
CA PHE A 49 5.25 9.23 14.24
C PHE A 49 4.34 8.32 15.07
N ASN A 50 3.39 8.88 15.83
CA ASN A 50 2.42 8.12 16.62
C ASN A 50 1.29 7.54 15.74
N TRP A 51 1.65 6.56 14.91
CA TRP A 51 0.74 5.91 13.96
C TRP A 51 -0.44 5.20 14.65
N SER A 52 -0.23 4.62 15.83
CA SER A 52 -1.27 3.93 16.59
C SER A 52 -2.39 4.86 17.06
N SER A 53 -2.09 6.15 17.29
CA SER A 53 -3.08 7.14 17.71
C SER A 53 -3.52 8.09 16.58
N TRP A 54 -3.20 7.78 15.32
CA TRP A 54 -3.53 8.67 14.19
C TRP A 54 -4.90 8.38 13.58
N ASP A 55 -5.95 9.03 14.10
CA ASP A 55 -7.34 8.85 13.66
C ASP A 55 -7.63 9.37 12.24
N GLU A 56 -6.97 10.45 11.85
CA GLU A 56 -7.09 11.00 10.50
C GLU A 56 -6.63 9.97 9.46
N GLY A 57 -5.46 9.36 9.65
CA GLY A 57 -4.96 8.32 8.75
C GLY A 57 -5.90 7.11 8.67
N ARG A 58 -6.50 6.71 9.80
CA ARG A 58 -7.54 5.65 9.80
C ARG A 58 -8.76 6.06 8.98
N SER A 59 -9.19 7.31 9.09
CA SER A 59 -10.34 7.83 8.35
C SER A 59 -10.06 7.85 6.84
N ILE A 60 -8.86 8.27 6.44
CA ILE A 60 -8.39 8.25 5.05
C ILE A 60 -8.42 6.81 4.50
N LEU A 61 -7.78 5.86 5.19
CA LEU A 61 -7.68 4.46 4.74
C LEU A 61 -9.03 3.73 4.69
N ARG A 62 -10.01 4.17 5.47
CA ARG A 62 -11.38 3.62 5.45
C ARG A 62 -12.23 4.18 4.32
N ASN A 63 -11.89 5.36 3.80
CA ASN A 63 -12.60 5.96 2.69
C ASN A 63 -12.10 5.37 1.36
N LYS A 64 -12.90 4.49 0.76
CA LYS A 64 -12.57 3.81 -0.50
C LYS A 64 -12.45 4.77 -1.69
N GLU A 65 -13.12 5.92 -1.63
CA GLU A 65 -13.16 6.94 -2.69
C GLU A 65 -12.21 8.11 -2.40
N PHE A 66 -11.28 7.97 -1.44
CA PHE A 66 -10.35 9.03 -1.10
C PHE A 66 -9.38 9.32 -2.25
N ASP A 67 -9.28 10.59 -2.65
CA ASP A 67 -8.30 11.04 -3.63
C ASP A 67 -6.95 11.33 -2.98
N TYR A 68 -6.02 10.37 -3.09
CA TYR A 68 -4.67 10.49 -2.54
C TYR A 68 -3.82 11.58 -3.22
N SER A 69 -4.22 12.12 -4.38
CA SER A 69 -3.50 13.24 -4.99
C SER A 69 -3.64 14.55 -4.20
N THR A 70 -4.66 14.64 -3.34
CA THR A 70 -4.97 15.85 -2.54
C THR A 70 -4.12 16.00 -1.27
N ILE A 71 -3.38 14.97 -0.87
CA ILE A 71 -2.52 14.98 0.32
C ILE A 71 -1.04 15.10 -0.02
N ASP A 72 -0.27 15.64 0.90
CA ASP A 72 1.16 15.84 0.71
C ASP A 72 1.97 14.54 0.79
N LEU A 73 3.23 14.62 0.36
CA LEU A 73 4.16 13.50 0.35
C LEU A 73 4.40 12.91 1.76
N GLU A 74 4.40 13.76 2.79
CA GLU A 74 4.58 13.31 4.16
C GLU A 74 3.39 12.43 4.61
N THR A 75 2.16 12.87 4.35
CA THR A 75 0.95 12.13 4.69
C THR A 75 0.89 10.80 3.94
N LYS A 76 1.26 10.78 2.65
CA LYS A 76 1.39 9.52 1.88
C LYS A 76 2.36 8.54 2.55
N ARG A 77 3.53 9.02 2.98
CA ARG A 77 4.52 8.21 3.72
C ARG A 77 4.01 7.77 5.10
N LYS A 78 3.23 8.60 5.80
CA LYS A 78 2.60 8.25 7.08
C LYS A 78 1.60 7.10 6.88
N LEU A 79 0.78 7.15 5.83
CA LEU A 79 -0.19 6.10 5.49
C LEU A 79 0.52 4.77 5.19
N LEU A 80 1.52 4.79 4.30
CA LEU A 80 2.30 3.58 3.99
C LEU A 80 2.99 3.01 5.23
N THR A 81 3.55 3.88 6.07
CA THR A 81 4.16 3.48 7.34
C THR A 81 3.14 2.83 8.28
N ALA A 82 1.94 3.41 8.42
CA ALA A 82 0.89 2.88 9.28
C ALA A 82 0.45 1.48 8.81
N ILE A 83 0.23 1.30 7.50
CA ILE A 83 -0.08 -0.01 6.90
C ILE A 83 1.03 -1.02 7.19
N PHE A 84 2.28 -0.65 6.88
CA PHE A 84 3.43 -1.53 7.03
C PHE A 84 3.68 -1.93 8.50
N ARG A 85 3.45 -1.01 9.45
CA ARG A 85 3.57 -1.32 10.88
C ARG A 85 2.40 -2.13 11.40
N ASN A 86 1.19 -1.92 10.89
CA ASN A 86 0.00 -2.67 11.30
C ASN A 86 0.13 -4.17 10.95
N ASP A 87 0.82 -4.50 9.85
CA ASP A 87 1.06 -5.89 9.42
C ASP A 87 1.84 -6.72 10.47
N ARG A 88 2.62 -6.07 11.33
CA ARG A 88 3.32 -6.75 12.44
C ARG A 88 2.39 -7.21 13.56
N PHE A 89 1.20 -6.64 13.66
CA PHE A 89 0.22 -6.91 14.72
C PHE A 89 -1.03 -7.61 14.19
N CYS A 90 -1.36 -7.37 12.92
CA CYS A 90 -2.48 -7.98 12.22
C CYS A 90 -1.92 -8.69 10.98
N ASN A 91 -1.74 -10.00 11.09
CA ASN A 91 -1.20 -10.82 10.01
C ASN A 91 -2.04 -10.64 8.73
N GLY A 92 -1.38 -10.27 7.62
CA GLY A 92 -2.04 -10.06 6.34
C GLY A 92 -2.63 -8.65 6.14
N ALA A 93 -2.36 -7.68 7.03
CA ALA A 93 -2.82 -6.31 6.83
C ALA A 93 -2.17 -5.65 5.59
N LEU A 94 -0.89 -5.95 5.33
CA LEU A 94 -0.19 -5.49 4.13
C LEU A 94 -0.80 -6.13 2.87
N GLU A 95 -1.01 -7.44 2.91
CA GLU A 95 -1.61 -8.22 1.83
C GLU A 95 -3.02 -7.69 1.50
N SER A 96 -3.86 -7.47 2.52
CA SER A 96 -5.19 -6.89 2.39
C SER A 96 -5.17 -5.47 1.79
N SER A 97 -4.17 -4.67 2.15
CA SER A 97 -4.00 -3.30 1.62
C SER A 97 -3.54 -3.28 0.15
N LEU A 98 -2.78 -4.29 -0.27
CA LEU A 98 -2.43 -4.51 -1.68
C LEU A 98 -3.66 -4.99 -2.46
N ASN A 99 -4.39 -5.98 -1.94
CA ASN A 99 -5.58 -6.56 -2.57
C ASN A 99 -6.69 -5.51 -2.76
N SER A 100 -6.96 -4.70 -1.75
CA SER A 100 -7.99 -3.64 -1.79
C SER A 100 -7.64 -2.50 -2.75
N GLY A 101 -6.38 -2.40 -3.16
CA GLY A 101 -5.92 -1.32 -4.04
C GLY A 101 -5.53 -0.02 -3.33
N VAL A 102 -5.59 0.01 -2.00
CA VAL A 102 -5.18 1.19 -1.22
C VAL A 102 -3.73 1.54 -1.52
N ILE A 103 -2.83 0.55 -1.49
CA ILE A 103 -1.40 0.80 -1.74
C ILE A 103 -1.16 1.31 -3.16
N ILE A 104 -1.77 0.69 -4.18
CA ILE A 104 -1.56 1.15 -5.56
C ILE A 104 -2.08 2.57 -5.80
N ASN A 105 -3.21 2.94 -5.19
CA ASN A 105 -3.75 4.30 -5.31
C ASN A 105 -2.80 5.33 -4.66
N ILE A 106 -2.21 5.01 -3.51
CA ILE A 106 -1.18 5.85 -2.90
C ILE A 106 0.04 5.93 -3.82
N LEU A 107 0.54 4.79 -4.33
CA LEU A 107 1.73 4.72 -5.20
C LEU A 107 1.59 5.52 -6.50
N LYS A 108 0.42 5.47 -7.15
CA LYS A 108 0.12 6.24 -8.36
C LYS A 108 0.01 7.74 -8.11
N SER A 109 -0.16 8.16 -6.86
CA SER A 109 -0.25 9.56 -6.47
C SER A 109 1.10 10.17 -6.06
N PHE A 110 2.20 9.41 -6.09
CA PHE A 110 3.53 9.94 -5.77
C PHE A 110 4.04 10.94 -6.79
#